data_AF-A0A7Y3L0R7-F1
#
_entry.id   AF-A0A7Y3L0R7-F1
#
_cell.length_a   1.000
_cell.length_b   1.000
_cell.length_c   1.000
_cell.angle_alpha   90.00
_cell.angle_beta   90.00
_cell.angle_gamma   90.00
#
_symmetry.space_group_name_H-M   'P 1'
#
loop_
_entity.id
_entity.type
_entity.pdbx_description
1 polymer ?
#
loop_
_entity_poly.entity_id
_entity_poly.type
_entity_poly.pdbx_seq_one_letter_code
_entity_poly.pdbx_strand_id
1 'polypeptide(L)'
;MTRARRKDLVVLSRHLEIQVEFLEQCVRHGALDLDELPPDPVSASPAHWARLRRLARLCRDLELDVFAGAIIVDLLEQRDALRRELDGRGPSGR
;
A
#
# COMPACT_ATOMS: atom_id res chain seq x y z
N MET A 1 15.87 11.56 -3.77
CA MET A 1 14.50 12.10 -3.59
C MET A 1 14.56 13.63 -3.70
N THR A 2 13.76 14.25 -4.57
CA THR A 2 13.74 15.71 -4.75
C THR A 2 13.00 16.42 -3.61
N ARG A 3 13.28 17.70 -3.37
CA ARG A 3 12.66 18.50 -2.29
C ARG A 3 11.12 18.57 -2.41
N ALA A 4 10.60 18.61 -3.64
CA ALA A 4 9.16 18.58 -3.92
C ALA A 4 8.51 17.27 -3.45
N ARG A 5 9.11 16.12 -3.80
CA ARG A 5 8.62 14.79 -3.42
C ARG A 5 8.62 14.54 -1.92
N ARG A 6 9.54 15.14 -1.17
CA ARG A 6 9.52 15.05 0.30
C ARG A 6 8.33 15.81 0.93
N LYS A 7 7.91 16.92 0.33
CA LYS A 7 6.73 17.67 0.80
C LYS A 7 5.46 16.82 0.69
N ASP A 8 5.32 16.07 -0.39
CA ASP A 8 4.19 15.16 -0.62
C ASP A 8 4.09 14.10 0.48
N LEU A 9 5.23 13.52 0.88
CA LEU A 9 5.28 12.56 1.99
C LEU A 9 4.83 13.16 3.33
N VAL A 10 5.19 14.41 3.60
CA VAL A 10 4.75 15.10 4.84
C VAL A 10 3.25 15.36 4.81
N VAL A 11 2.69 15.74 3.66
CA VAL A 11 1.24 15.92 3.50
C VAL A 11 0.51 14.59 3.68
N LEU A 12 0.99 13.53 3.04
CA LEU A 12 0.44 12.18 3.16
C LEU A 12 0.52 11.63 4.57
N SER A 13 1.63 11.86 5.27
CA SER A 13 1.83 11.44 6.65
C SER A 13 0.71 11.97 7.56
N ARG A 14 0.37 13.25 7.42
CA ARG A 14 -0.73 13.87 8.18
C ARG A 14 -2.10 13.35 7.77
N HIS A 15 -2.33 13.16 6.47
CA HIS A 15 -3.61 12.69 5.96
C HIS A 15 -3.90 11.23 6.32
N LEU A 16 -2.87 10.39 6.36
CA LEU A 16 -2.98 8.95 6.58
C LEU A 16 -2.66 8.53 8.01
N GLU A 17 -2.19 9.46 8.85
CA GLU A 17 -1.71 9.20 10.22
C GLU A 17 -0.59 8.13 10.25
N ILE A 18 0.33 8.20 9.28
CA ILE A 18 1.48 7.31 9.12
C ILE A 18 2.76 8.15 9.25
N GLN A 19 3.79 7.62 9.93
CA GLN A 19 5.06 8.33 10.08
C GLN A 19 5.74 8.58 8.73
N VAL A 20 6.39 9.75 8.57
CA VAL A 20 7.06 10.12 7.31
C VAL A 20 8.17 9.12 6.98
N GLU A 21 8.91 8.67 7.99
CA GLU A 21 9.99 7.70 7.88
C GLU A 21 9.49 6.38 7.29
N PHE A 22 8.30 5.94 7.69
CA PHE A 22 7.66 4.75 7.13
C PHE A 22 7.33 4.95 5.65
N LEU A 23 6.78 6.11 5.27
CA LEU A 23 6.48 6.42 3.88
C LEU A 23 7.75 6.50 3.02
N GLU A 24 8.84 7.07 3.55
CA GLU A 24 10.15 7.08 2.88
C GLU A 24 10.66 5.65 2.63
N GLN A 25 10.45 4.73 3.58
CA GLN A 25 10.76 3.31 3.39
C GLN A 25 9.85 2.65 2.35
N CYS A 26 8.55 2.98 2.33
CA CYS A 26 7.64 2.48 1.30
C CYS A 26 8.09 2.88 -0.11
N VAL A 27 8.52 4.13 -0.29
CA VAL A 27 9.06 4.59 -1.57
C VAL A 27 10.35 3.85 -1.91
N ARG A 28 11.26 3.69 -0.94
CA ARG A 28 12.53 2.98 -1.14
C ARG A 28 12.34 1.53 -1.58
N HIS A 29 11.33 0.85 -1.05
CA HIS A 29 11.06 -0.55 -1.34
C HIS A 29 10.01 -0.75 -2.45
N GLY A 30 9.57 0.31 -3.13
CA GLY A 30 8.59 0.23 -4.22
C GLY A 30 7.15 -0.06 -3.77
N ALA A 31 6.85 0.00 -2.47
CA ALA A 31 5.50 -0.15 -1.94
C ALA A 31 4.63 1.10 -2.11
N LEU A 32 5.25 2.24 -2.44
CA LEU A 32 4.59 3.49 -2.80
C LEU A 32 5.36 4.13 -3.96
N ASP A 33 4.71 4.30 -5.11
CA ASP A 33 5.25 5.10 -6.20
C ASP A 33 4.69 6.52 -6.11
N LEU A 34 5.57 7.52 -6.04
CA LEU A 34 5.16 8.92 -6.01
C LEU A 34 4.80 9.44 -7.41
N ASP A 35 5.37 8.85 -8.47
CA ASP A 35 5.11 9.23 -9.85
C ASP A 35 3.70 8.86 -10.31
N GLU A 36 3.08 7.87 -9.67
CA GLU A 36 1.68 7.49 -9.90
C GLU A 36 0.66 8.32 -9.09
N LEU A 37 1.12 9.18 -8.17
CA LEU A 37 0.23 10.00 -7.35
C LEU A 37 -0.35 11.16 -8.15
N PRO A 38 -1.62 11.54 -7.87
CA PRO A 38 -2.17 12.78 -8.39
C PRO A 38 -1.39 14.00 -7.89
N PRO A 39 -1.46 15.13 -8.61
CA PRO A 39 -0.77 16.37 -8.23
C PRO A 39 -1.09 16.86 -6.81
N ASP A 40 -2.30 16.57 -6.33
CA ASP A 40 -2.68 16.70 -4.92
C ASP A 40 -2.87 15.29 -4.31
N PRO A 41 -1.93 14.81 -3.50
CA PRO A 41 -2.02 13.48 -2.89
C PRO A 41 -3.27 13.31 -2.02
N VAL A 42 -3.82 14.38 -1.43
CA VAL A 42 -5.01 14.29 -0.57
C VAL A 42 -6.28 14.02 -1.39
N SER A 43 -6.25 14.31 -2.69
CA SER A 43 -7.38 14.09 -3.60
C SER A 43 -7.57 12.62 -4.00
N ALA A 44 -6.60 11.74 -3.75
CA ALA A 44 -6.70 10.34 -4.13
C ALA A 44 -7.77 9.60 -3.31
N SER A 45 -8.47 8.67 -3.95
CA SER A 45 -9.59 7.95 -3.32
C SER A 45 -9.15 7.13 -2.11
N PRO A 46 -10.04 6.83 -1.14
CA PRO A 46 -9.72 5.94 -0.03
C PRO A 46 -9.21 4.55 -0.47
N ALA A 47 -9.65 4.07 -1.63
CA ALA A 47 -9.20 2.82 -2.22
C ALA A 47 -7.72 2.89 -2.62
N HIS A 48 -7.25 4.04 -3.10
CA HIS A 48 -5.84 4.30 -3.42
C HIS A 48 -4.94 4.10 -2.19
N TRP A 49 -5.43 4.48 -1.00
CA TRP A 49 -4.68 4.38 0.26
C TRP A 49 -4.90 3.09 1.04
N ALA A 50 -5.84 2.24 0.62
CA ALA A 50 -6.22 1.04 1.36
C ALA A 50 -5.02 0.09 1.55
N ARG A 51 -4.23 -0.11 0.49
CA ARG A 51 -3.03 -0.95 0.50
C ARG A 51 -1.97 -0.44 1.46
N LEU A 52 -1.64 0.86 1.39
CA LEU A 52 -0.65 1.48 2.26
C LEU A 52 -1.08 1.46 3.74
N ARG A 53 -2.35 1.70 4.05
CA ARG A 53 -2.88 1.57 5.42
C ARG A 53 -2.83 0.12 5.91
N ARG A 54 -3.10 -0.85 5.05
CA ARG A 54 -3.00 -2.28 5.37
C ARG A 54 -1.55 -2.66 5.71
N LEU A 55 -0.61 -2.20 4.89
CA LEU A 55 0.83 -2.40 5.12
C LEU A 55 1.28 -1.79 6.45
N ALA A 56 0.91 -0.52 6.73
CA ALA A 56 1.28 0.14 7.98
C ALA A 56 0.74 -0.55 9.23
N ARG A 57 -0.49 -1.08 9.18
CA ARG A 57 -1.04 -1.91 10.26
C ARG A 57 -0.28 -3.22 10.40
N LEU A 58 -0.04 -3.93 9.30
CA LEU A 58 0.66 -5.21 9.31
C LEU A 58 2.07 -5.09 9.91
N CYS A 59 2.87 -4.11 9.48
CA CYS A 59 4.21 -3.87 10.03
C CYS A 59 4.17 -3.55 11.52
N ARG A 60 3.16 -2.80 11.97
CA ARG A 60 2.99 -2.45 13.39
C ARG A 60 2.61 -3.68 14.23
N ASP A 61 1.62 -4.44 13.76
CA ASP A 61 1.02 -5.55 14.53
C ASP A 61 1.97 -6.75 14.61
N LEU A 62 2.82 -6.95 13.59
CA LEU A 62 3.77 -8.06 13.51
C LEU A 62 5.23 -7.64 13.77
N GLU A 63 5.47 -6.37 14.10
CA GLU A 63 6.81 -5.80 14.30
C GLU A 63 7.78 -6.10 13.14
N LEU A 64 7.27 -5.96 11.91
CA LEU A 64 8.03 -6.23 10.68
C LEU A 64 8.56 -4.95 10.06
N ASP A 65 9.69 -5.07 9.36
CA ASP A 65 10.13 -4.01 8.45
C ASP A 65 9.18 -3.88 7.24
N VAL A 66 9.32 -2.74 6.54
CA VAL A 66 8.45 -2.38 5.41
C VAL A 66 8.60 -3.35 4.24
N PHE A 67 9.81 -3.88 4.02
CA PHE A 67 10.08 -4.80 2.91
C PHE A 67 9.37 -6.14 3.12
N ALA A 68 9.55 -6.74 4.30
CA ALA A 68 8.84 -7.96 4.68
C ALA A 68 7.32 -7.76 4.66
N GLY A 69 6.84 -6.64 5.21
CA GLY A 69 5.43 -6.29 5.17
C GLY A 69 4.87 -6.18 3.75
N ALA A 70 5.61 -5.54 2.82
CA ALA A 70 5.18 -5.37 1.44
C ALA A 70 5.00 -6.71 0.73
N ILE A 71 5.97 -7.63 0.89
CA ILE A 71 5.88 -9.00 0.36
C ILE A 71 4.63 -9.71 0.88
N ILE A 72 4.34 -9.60 2.18
CA ILE A 72 3.16 -10.26 2.75
C ILE A 72 1.87 -9.68 2.17
N VAL A 73 1.79 -8.35 2.03
CA VAL A 73 0.61 -7.70 1.41
C VAL A 73 0.41 -8.19 -0.03
N ASP A 74 1.49 -8.31 -0.82
CA ASP A 74 1.42 -8.86 -2.18
C ASP A 74 0.90 -10.29 -2.21
N LEU A 75 1.43 -11.15 -1.34
CA LEU A 75 0.99 -12.54 -1.26
C LEU A 75 -0.48 -12.66 -0.83
N LEU A 76 -0.94 -11.81 0.08
CA LEU A 76 -2.34 -11.75 0.49
C LEU A 76 -3.26 -11.31 -0.66
N GLU A 77 -2.85 -10.30 -1.44
CA GLU A 77 -3.59 -9.83 -2.60
C GLU A 77 -3.65 -10.88 -3.72
N GLN A 78 -2.53 -11.55 -4.01
CA GLN A 78 -2.48 -12.67 -4.96
C GLN A 78 -3.37 -13.82 -4.51
N ARG A 79 -3.32 -14.20 -3.23
CA ARG A 79 -4.20 -15.23 -2.66
C ARG A 79 -5.67 -14.85 -2.79
N ASP A 80 -6.03 -13.61 -2.48
CA ASP A 80 -7.41 -13.13 -2.59
C ASP A 80 -7.88 -13.10 -4.06
N ALA A 81 -6.99 -12.78 -5.01
CA ALA A 81 -7.28 -12.88 -6.44
C ALA A 81 -7.53 -14.33 -6.89
N LEU A 82 -6.64 -15.26 -6.52
CA LEU A 82 -6.78 -16.68 -6.81
C LEU A 82 -8.06 -17.29 -6.22
N ARG A 83 -8.42 -16.89 -4.99
CA ARG A 83 -9.68 -17.31 -4.37
C ARG A 83 -10.90 -16.85 -5.18
N ARG A 84 -10.95 -15.58 -5.59
CA ARG A 84 -12.04 -15.07 -6.44
C ARG A 84 -12.12 -15.80 -7.78
N GLU A 85 -10.97 -16.17 -8.36
CA GLU A 85 -10.93 -16.94 -9.59
C GLU A 85 -11.50 -18.36 -9.40
N LEU A 86 -11.17 -19.03 -8.31
CA LEU A 86 -11.72 -20.36 -8.00
C LEU A 86 -13.23 -20.30 -7.68
N ASP A 87 -13.67 -19.30 -6.92
CA ASP A 87 -15.08 -19.12 -6.56
C ASP A 87 -15.91 -18.73 -7.80
N GLY A 88 -15.36 -17.90 -8.68
CA GLY A 88 -15.95 -17.56 -9.98
C GLY A 88 -15.98 -18.74 -10.97
N ARG A 89 -15.24 -19.81 -10.69
CA ARG A 89 -15.24 -21.09 -11.41
C ARG A 89 -16.17 -22.16 -10.76
N GLY A 90 -17.00 -21.78 -9.77
CA GLY A 90 -18.03 -22.64 -9.15
C GLY A 90 -19.04 -23.24 -10.16
N PRO A 91 -19.68 -24.39 -9.86
CA PRO A 91 -19.89 -25.48 -10.82
C PRO A 91 -20.96 -25.15 -11.89
N SER A 92 -20.50 -24.75 -13.07
CA SER A 92 -21.33 -24.73 -14.29
C SER A 92 -20.95 -25.89 -15.24
N GLY A 93 -20.65 -27.06 -14.70
CA GLY A 93 -20.19 -28.21 -15.48
C GLY A 93 -20.21 -29.51 -14.69
N ARG A 94 -21.40 -29.99 -14.35
CA ARG A 94 -21.72 -31.42 -14.26
C ARG A 94 -23.23 -31.62 -14.23
#